data_AF-A0A6P7FBY6-F1
#
_entry.id   AF-A0A6P7FBY6-F1
#
_cell.length_a   1.000
_cell.length_b   1.000
_cell.length_c   1.000
_cell.angle_alpha   90.00
_cell.angle_beta   90.00
_cell.angle_gamma   90.00
#
_symmetry.space_group_name_H-M   'P 1'
#
loop_
_entity.id
_entity.type
_entity.pdbx_description
1 polymer ?
#
loop_
_entity_poly.entity_id
_entity_poly.type
_entity_poly.pdbx_seq_one_letter_code
_entity_poly.pdbx_strand_id
1 'polypeptide(L)'
;MSCTVPAAPAPPALKDLPKVAGDLKSELETFKSSNLKNADTHEKVVLPSAEDVAQERTHNALMDGVENFQTSTLKRTDTKEKIVLPNAQDVAAEKTEKALIEGIERFDTSKLKHTLTQEKNPLPDKEVIEQEKGQMNLISGIENFDNSKLRHAETLEKNPLPTKEIIDQEKSA
;
A
#
# COMPACT_ATOMS: atom_id res chain seq x y z
N MET A 1 -55.56 -0.12 -25.61
CA MET A 1 -56.25 -1.40 -25.38
C MET A 1 -55.66 -2.38 -26.39
N SER A 2 -55.05 -3.52 -26.08
CA SER A 2 -54.74 -4.23 -24.84
C SER A 2 -53.73 -5.30 -25.27
N CYS A 3 -52.57 -5.40 -24.62
CA CYS A 3 -51.60 -6.45 -24.92
C CYS A 3 -52.19 -7.81 -24.53
N THR A 4 -52.21 -8.74 -25.48
CA THR A 4 -52.61 -10.13 -25.27
C THR A 4 -51.46 -10.89 -24.59
N VAL A 5 -51.71 -11.38 -23.37
CA VAL A 5 -50.80 -12.28 -22.65
C VAL A 5 -51.05 -13.71 -23.16
N PRO A 6 -50.03 -14.47 -23.58
CA PRO A 6 -50.21 -15.85 -24.00
C PRO A 6 -50.61 -16.73 -22.81
N ALA A 7 -51.64 -17.56 -22.99
CA ALA A 7 -52.21 -18.43 -21.98
C ALA A 7 -51.20 -19.51 -21.54
N ALA A 8 -51.10 -19.72 -20.23
CA ALA A 8 -50.34 -20.82 -19.62
C ALA A 8 -50.95 -22.18 -20.02
N PRO A 9 -50.12 -23.24 -20.18
CA PRO A 9 -50.62 -24.58 -20.51
C PRO A 9 -51.56 -25.10 -19.42
N ALA A 10 -52.64 -25.76 -19.84
CA ALA A 10 -53.65 -26.33 -18.96
C ALA A 10 -53.04 -27.39 -18.02
N PRO A 11 -53.52 -27.50 -16.77
CA PRO A 11 -53.08 -28.56 -15.86
C PRO A 11 -53.34 -29.95 -16.47
N PRO A 12 -52.42 -30.93 -16.28
CA PRO A 12 -52.55 -32.27 -16.83
C PRO A 12 -53.85 -32.95 -16.37
N ALA A 13 -54.50 -33.67 -17.28
CA ALA A 13 -55.73 -34.38 -16.98
C ALA A 13 -55.44 -35.59 -16.09
N LEU A 14 -56.40 -36.02 -15.26
CA LEU A 14 -56.29 -37.15 -14.32
C LEU A 14 -55.75 -38.45 -14.94
N LYS A 15 -55.93 -38.65 -16.25
CA LYS A 15 -55.47 -39.81 -17.01
C LYS A 15 -53.96 -39.81 -17.30
N ASP A 16 -53.32 -38.65 -17.23
CA ASP A 16 -51.91 -38.44 -17.59
C ASP A 16 -50.99 -38.45 -16.36
N LEU A 17 -51.55 -38.63 -15.15
CA LEU A 17 -50.78 -38.80 -13.92
C LEU A 17 -50.27 -40.26 -13.79
N PRO A 18 -49.05 -40.48 -13.28
CA PRO A 18 -48.54 -41.83 -13.02
C PRO A 18 -49.45 -42.57 -12.03
N LYS A 19 -49.83 -43.81 -12.37
CA LYS A 19 -50.60 -44.68 -11.48
C LYS A 19 -49.71 -45.18 -10.35
N VAL A 20 -50.18 -45.00 -9.11
CA VAL A 20 -49.55 -45.56 -7.91
C VAL A 20 -49.44 -47.07 -8.06
N ALA A 21 -48.27 -47.65 -7.76
CA ALA A 21 -48.06 -49.09 -7.77
C ALA A 21 -49.05 -49.79 -6.81
N GLY A 22 -49.55 -50.97 -7.19
CA GLY A 22 -50.59 -51.67 -6.43
C GLY A 22 -50.21 -51.95 -4.97
N ASP A 23 -48.94 -52.30 -4.74
CA ASP A 23 -48.41 -52.59 -3.41
C ASP A 23 -48.45 -51.34 -2.51
N LEU A 24 -47.99 -50.19 -3.03
CA LEU A 24 -48.03 -48.90 -2.34
C LEU A 24 -49.46 -48.44 -2.06
N LYS A 25 -50.39 -48.71 -2.99
CA LYS A 25 -51.81 -48.41 -2.79
C LYS A 25 -52.39 -49.22 -1.63
N SER A 26 -52.06 -50.52 -1.55
CA SER A 26 -52.55 -51.40 -0.48
C SER A 26 -51.95 -51.06 0.88
N GLU A 27 -50.68 -50.66 0.92
CA GLU A 27 -50.01 -50.21 2.14
C GLU A 27 -50.62 -48.89 2.64
N LEU A 28 -50.96 -47.96 1.74
CA LEU A 28 -51.62 -46.69 2.08
C LEU A 28 -53.07 -46.89 2.54
N GLU A 29 -53.81 -47.82 1.93
CA GLU A 29 -55.19 -48.18 2.33
C GLU A 29 -55.22 -48.88 3.70
N THR A 30 -54.18 -49.66 4.03
CA THR A 30 -54.06 -50.38 5.32
C THR A 30 -53.29 -49.56 6.37
N PHE A 31 -52.74 -48.41 5.99
CA PHE A 31 -51.95 -47.57 6.87
C PHE A 31 -52.79 -47.08 8.04
N LYS A 32 -52.43 -47.53 9.25
CA LYS A 32 -53.04 -47.02 10.48
C LYS A 32 -52.27 -45.80 10.94
N SER A 33 -52.91 -44.64 10.88
CA SER A 33 -52.37 -43.38 11.42
C SER A 33 -52.03 -43.47 12.91
N SER A 34 -52.59 -44.43 13.65
CA SER A 34 -52.23 -44.73 15.04
C SER A 34 -50.79 -45.24 15.23
N ASN A 35 -50.13 -45.69 14.16
CA ASN A 35 -48.74 -46.16 14.19
C ASN A 35 -47.74 -45.00 14.04
N LEU A 36 -48.21 -43.79 13.73
CA LEU A 36 -47.37 -42.59 13.77
C LEU A 36 -47.04 -42.28 15.23
N LYS A 37 -45.76 -42.09 15.52
CA LYS A 37 -45.34 -41.58 16.83
C LYS A 37 -45.91 -40.17 17.00
N ASN A 38 -46.54 -39.92 18.14
CA ASN A 38 -46.88 -38.55 18.51
C ASN A 38 -45.58 -37.75 18.63
N ALA A 39 -45.50 -36.62 17.92
CA ALA A 39 -44.44 -35.66 18.06
C ALA A 39 -44.95 -34.55 18.99
N ASP A 40 -44.42 -34.47 20.21
CA ASP A 40 -44.73 -33.37 21.11
C ASP A 40 -44.24 -32.07 20.51
N THR A 41 -45.20 -31.18 20.20
CA THR A 41 -44.90 -29.82 19.77
C THR A 41 -44.94 -28.93 21.00
N HIS A 42 -43.78 -28.41 21.40
CA HIS A 42 -43.68 -27.46 22.50
C HIS A 42 -43.71 -26.04 21.93
N GLU A 43 -44.78 -25.30 22.18
CA GLU A 43 -44.83 -23.86 21.93
C GLU A 43 -43.97 -23.16 22.98
N LYS A 44 -42.82 -22.65 22.59
CA LYS A 44 -41.89 -21.97 23.50
C LYS A 44 -42.35 -20.51 23.71
N VAL A 45 -43.48 -20.32 24.38
CA VAL A 45 -43.93 -18.99 24.82
C VAL A 45 -43.08 -18.57 26.03
N VAL A 46 -41.90 -18.01 25.76
CA VAL A 46 -41.10 -17.39 26.83
C VAL A 46 -41.66 -16.01 27.08
N LEU A 47 -42.24 -15.81 28.26
CA LEU A 47 -42.66 -14.48 28.70
C LEU A 47 -41.41 -13.60 28.90
N PRO A 48 -41.49 -12.29 28.61
CA PRO A 48 -40.42 -11.35 28.96
C PRO A 48 -40.05 -11.51 30.43
N SER A 49 -38.75 -11.48 30.72
CA SER A 49 -38.29 -11.54 32.11
C SER A 49 -38.65 -10.25 32.84
N ALA A 50 -38.63 -10.30 34.18
CA ALA A 50 -38.81 -9.09 34.99
C ALA A 50 -37.72 -8.03 34.70
N GLU A 51 -36.53 -8.47 34.28
CA GLU A 51 -35.44 -7.59 33.88
C GLU A 51 -35.75 -6.90 32.55
N ASP A 52 -36.24 -7.64 31.54
CA ASP A 52 -36.61 -7.07 30.23
C ASP A 52 -37.67 -5.95 30.38
N VAL A 53 -38.69 -6.20 31.19
CA VAL A 53 -39.75 -5.21 31.47
C VAL A 53 -39.22 -4.01 32.26
N ALA A 54 -38.28 -4.22 33.18
CA ALA A 54 -37.68 -3.12 33.95
C ALA A 54 -36.77 -2.25 33.07
N GLN A 55 -36.00 -2.86 32.16
CA GLN A 55 -35.19 -2.16 31.18
C GLN A 55 -36.07 -1.35 30.21
N GLU A 56 -37.15 -1.95 29.70
CA GLU A 56 -38.09 -1.25 28.82
C GLU A 56 -38.74 -0.04 29.50
N ARG A 57 -39.17 -0.19 30.76
CA ARG A 57 -39.72 0.94 31.54
C ARG A 57 -38.70 2.06 31.72
N THR A 58 -37.45 1.72 31.99
CA THR A 58 -36.38 2.70 32.16
C THR A 58 -36.09 3.43 30.85
N HIS A 59 -36.04 2.69 29.74
CA HIS A 59 -35.86 3.24 28.40
C HIS A 59 -36.99 4.20 28.03
N ASN A 60 -38.26 3.78 28.23
CA ASN A 60 -39.41 4.62 27.90
C ASN A 60 -39.46 5.88 28.77
N ALA A 61 -39.17 5.77 30.08
CA ALA A 61 -39.10 6.93 30.96
C ALA A 61 -38.01 7.93 30.54
N LEU A 62 -36.86 7.44 30.05
CA LEU A 62 -35.80 8.31 29.52
C LEU A 62 -36.27 9.03 28.24
N MET A 63 -36.89 8.30 27.31
CA MET A 63 -37.41 8.88 26.07
C MET A 63 -38.48 9.93 26.34
N ASP A 64 -39.43 9.63 27.23
CA ASP A 64 -40.48 10.59 27.65
C ASP A 64 -39.87 11.84 28.31
N GLY A 65 -38.81 11.66 29.10
CA GLY A 65 -38.11 12.76 29.75
C GLY A 65 -37.34 13.65 28.78
N VAL A 66 -36.79 13.08 27.70
CA VAL A 66 -36.10 13.83 26.65
C VAL A 66 -37.10 14.52 25.71
N GLU A 67 -38.17 13.83 25.31
CA GLU A 67 -39.21 14.39 24.43
C GLU A 67 -39.91 15.58 25.09
N ASN A 68 -40.23 15.46 26.39
CA ASN A 68 -40.90 16.50 27.15
C ASN A 68 -39.92 17.43 27.88
N PHE A 69 -38.64 17.42 27.50
CA PHE A 69 -37.62 18.21 28.17
C PHE A 69 -37.90 19.72 28.02
N GLN A 70 -38.06 20.40 29.14
CA GLN A 70 -38.31 21.84 29.18
C GLN A 70 -37.01 22.62 28.95
N THR A 71 -36.75 22.99 27.70
CA THR A 71 -35.57 23.81 27.32
C THR A 71 -35.52 25.16 28.01
N SER A 72 -36.64 25.69 28.51
CA SER A 72 -36.72 26.90 29.33
C SER A 72 -36.02 26.78 30.68
N THR A 73 -35.75 25.57 31.15
CA THR A 73 -35.00 25.33 32.40
C THR A 73 -33.49 25.39 32.21
N LEU A 74 -33.02 25.36 30.96
CA LEU A 74 -31.59 25.50 30.67
C LEU A 74 -31.14 26.92 31.02
N LYS A 75 -30.03 27.00 31.78
CA LYS A 75 -29.39 28.29 32.07
C LYS A 75 -28.89 28.90 30.76
N ARG A 76 -29.21 30.18 30.55
CA ARG A 76 -28.63 30.96 29.45
C ARG A 76 -27.12 31.04 29.66
N THR A 77 -26.36 30.62 28.66
CA THR A 77 -24.89 30.76 28.65
C THR A 77 -24.53 31.77 27.57
N ASP A 78 -23.88 32.86 27.96
CA ASP A 78 -23.37 33.85 27.02
C ASP A 78 -22.09 33.33 26.36
N THR A 79 -22.18 32.99 25.07
CA THR A 79 -21.01 32.64 24.26
C THR A 79 -20.30 33.91 23.82
N LYS A 80 -19.14 34.21 24.41
CA LYS A 80 -18.25 35.29 23.93
C LYS A 80 -17.45 34.78 22.73
N GLU A 81 -17.95 35.02 21.53
CA GLU A 81 -17.16 34.84 20.30
C GLU A 81 -16.05 35.90 20.26
N LYS A 82 -14.79 35.47 20.30
CA LYS A 82 -13.64 36.37 20.26
C LYS A 82 -13.34 36.74 18.80
N ILE A 83 -14.15 37.62 18.22
CA ILE A 83 -13.83 38.27 16.94
C ILE A 83 -12.72 39.30 17.22
N VAL A 84 -11.47 38.87 17.13
CA VAL A 84 -10.33 39.79 17.19
C VAL A 84 -10.20 40.42 15.81
N LEU A 85 -10.42 41.73 15.73
CA LEU A 85 -10.07 42.48 14.52
C LEU A 85 -8.55 42.40 14.32
N PRO A 86 -8.07 42.34 13.05
CA PRO A 86 -6.66 42.52 12.76
C PRO A 86 -6.14 43.78 13.45
N ASN A 87 -5.02 43.65 14.15
CA ASN A 87 -4.42 44.78 14.86
C ASN A 87 -3.66 45.68 13.85
N ALA A 88 -3.21 46.85 14.30
CA ALA A 88 -2.50 47.79 13.44
C ALA A 88 -1.18 47.22 12.87
N GLN A 89 -0.52 46.29 13.56
CA GLN A 89 0.65 45.60 13.04
C GLN A 89 0.30 44.63 11.92
N ASP A 90 -0.80 43.87 12.05
CA ASP A 90 -1.23 42.92 11.03
C ASP A 90 -1.50 43.63 9.70
N VAL A 91 -2.21 44.77 9.75
CA VAL A 91 -2.50 45.61 8.56
C VAL A 91 -1.24 46.25 8.00
N ALA A 92 -0.31 46.69 8.87
CA ALA A 92 0.95 47.27 8.42
C ALA A 92 1.83 46.23 7.71
N ALA A 93 1.93 45.01 8.26
CA ALA A 93 2.66 43.91 7.67
C ALA A 93 2.10 43.54 6.30
N GLU A 94 0.77 43.37 6.19
CA GLU A 94 0.11 43.06 4.93
C GLU A 94 0.35 44.16 3.88
N LYS A 95 0.31 45.43 4.27
CA LYS A 95 0.60 46.55 3.36
C LYS A 95 2.05 46.53 2.87
N THR A 96 3.01 46.19 3.73
CA THR A 96 4.42 46.09 3.33
C THR A 96 4.68 44.93 2.40
N GLU A 97 4.07 43.77 2.67
CA GLU A 97 4.18 42.57 1.82
C GLU A 97 3.58 42.84 0.45
N LYS A 98 2.38 43.42 0.40
CA LYS A 98 1.72 43.79 -0.85
C LYS A 98 2.55 44.77 -1.67
N ALA A 99 3.11 45.80 -1.04
CA ALA A 99 3.95 46.78 -1.72
C ALA A 99 5.25 46.15 -2.28
N LEU A 100 5.82 45.17 -1.57
CA LEU A 100 6.99 44.42 -2.04
C LEU A 100 6.64 43.59 -3.28
N ILE A 101 5.52 42.85 -3.25
CA ILE A 101 5.05 42.03 -4.37
C ILE A 101 4.79 42.92 -5.59
N GLU A 102 4.05 44.01 -5.44
CA GLU A 102 3.79 44.96 -6.53
C GLU A 102 5.09 45.58 -7.08
N GLY A 103 6.08 45.82 -6.22
CA GLY A 103 7.39 46.32 -6.60
C GLY A 103 8.19 45.31 -7.44
N ILE A 104 8.10 44.02 -7.11
CA ILE A 104 8.74 42.93 -7.86
C ILE A 104 8.01 42.71 -9.19
N GLU A 105 6.68 42.67 -9.20
CA GLU A 105 5.88 42.48 -10.42
C GLU A 105 6.13 43.58 -11.46
N ARG A 106 6.29 44.83 -10.99
CA ARG A 106 6.52 46.00 -11.85
C ARG A 106 8.01 46.28 -12.05
N PHE A 107 8.89 45.43 -11.54
CA PHE A 107 10.33 45.66 -11.62
C PHE A 107 10.80 45.58 -13.08
N ASP A 108 11.35 46.69 -13.55
CA ASP A 108 11.92 46.80 -14.89
C ASP A 108 13.28 46.10 -14.95
N THR A 109 13.30 44.93 -15.60
CA THR A 109 14.50 44.10 -15.77
C THR A 109 15.59 44.79 -16.59
N SER A 110 15.27 45.83 -17.37
CA SER A 110 16.28 46.61 -18.09
C SER A 110 17.20 47.42 -17.17
N LYS A 111 16.80 47.62 -15.91
CA LYS A 111 17.62 48.25 -14.87
C LYS A 111 18.67 47.31 -14.29
N LEU A 112 18.61 46.01 -14.60
CA LEU A 112 19.64 45.05 -14.18
C LEU A 112 20.90 45.26 -15.02
N LYS A 113 22.05 45.27 -14.36
CA LYS A 113 23.34 45.32 -15.06
C LYS A 113 23.53 44.01 -15.84
N HIS A 114 23.83 44.13 -17.13
CA HIS A 114 24.24 42.97 -17.92
C HIS A 114 25.51 42.36 -17.34
N THR A 115 25.45 41.06 -17.05
CA THR A 115 26.60 40.26 -16.63
C THR A 115 26.82 39.19 -17.69
N LEU A 116 28.00 39.21 -18.33
CA LEU A 116 28.43 38.18 -19.26
C LEU A 116 29.03 37.02 -18.47
N THR A 117 28.32 35.90 -18.39
CA THR A 117 28.86 34.65 -17.84
C THR A 117 29.75 33.99 -18.90
N GLN A 118 31.05 33.87 -18.64
CA GLN A 118 31.94 33.07 -19.48
C GLN A 118 32.07 31.66 -18.90
N GLU A 119 31.60 30.66 -19.66
CA GLU A 119 31.90 29.26 -19.41
C GLU A 119 33.38 29.01 -19.73
N LYS A 120 34.18 28.71 -18.71
CA LYS A 120 35.58 28.31 -18.88
C LYS A 120 35.61 26.80 -19.08
N ASN A 121 35.56 26.38 -20.35
CA ASN A 121 35.90 25.01 -20.74
C ASN A 121 37.29 25.02 -21.41
N PRO A 122 38.38 25.19 -20.63
CA PRO A 122 39.72 25.24 -21.20
C PRO A 122 40.03 23.90 -21.86
N LEU A 123 40.50 23.96 -23.11
CA LEU A 123 41.03 22.79 -23.78
C LEU A 123 42.29 22.31 -23.05
N PRO A 124 42.58 21.00 -23.03
CA PRO A 124 43.82 20.49 -22.48
C PRO A 124 45.03 21.17 -23.14
N ASP A 125 45.99 21.60 -22.34
CA ASP A 125 47.23 22.20 -22.84
C ASP A 125 48.10 21.16 -23.56
N LYS A 126 49.03 21.64 -24.41
CA LYS A 126 49.92 20.76 -25.20
C LYS A 126 50.70 19.77 -24.33
N GLU A 127 51.10 20.18 -23.13
CA GLU A 127 51.81 19.34 -22.17
C GLU A 127 50.93 18.17 -21.69
N VAL A 128 49.66 18.44 -21.38
CA VAL A 128 48.69 17.41 -20.95
C VAL A 128 48.46 16.40 -22.07
N ILE A 129 48.33 16.88 -23.30
CA ILE A 129 48.16 16.03 -24.49
C ILE A 129 49.40 15.16 -24.73
N GLU A 130 50.60 15.72 -24.58
CA GLU A 130 51.85 14.98 -24.76
C GLU A 130 52.06 13.93 -23.66
N GLN A 131 51.72 14.26 -22.42
CA GLN A 131 51.73 13.33 -21.30
C GLN A 131 50.75 12.16 -21.53
N GLU A 132 49.50 12.44 -21.92
CA GLU A 132 48.50 11.43 -22.22
C GLU A 132 48.94 10.54 -23.40
N LYS A 133 49.49 11.14 -24.46
CA LYS A 133 50.05 10.39 -25.59
C LYS A 133 51.22 9.49 -25.18
N GLY A 134 52.09 9.98 -24.30
CA GLY A 134 53.19 9.19 -23.73
C GLY A 134 52.68 7.99 -22.92
N GLN A 135 51.66 8.21 -22.09
CA GLN A 135 51.01 7.15 -21.32
C GLN A 135 50.34 6.10 -22.23
N MET A 136 49.61 6.54 -23.25
CA MET A 136 48.99 5.66 -24.23
C MET A 136 50.02 4.80 -24.99
N ASN A 137 51.14 5.40 -25.39
CA ASN A 137 52.22 4.67 -26.06
C ASN A 137 52.87 3.64 -25.12
N LEU A 138 53.04 3.96 -23.84
CA LEU A 138 53.58 3.03 -22.84
C LEU A 138 52.63 1.83 -22.66
N ILE A 139 51.34 2.09 -22.46
CA ILE A 139 50.33 1.04 -22.32
C ILE A 139 50.30 0.15 -23.56
N SER A 140 50.25 0.75 -24.75
CA SER A 140 50.27 0.01 -26.02
C SER A 140 51.56 -0.81 -26.20
N GLY A 141 52.71 -0.29 -25.74
CA GLY A 141 53.98 -1.00 -25.80
C GLY A 141 54.02 -2.24 -24.91
N ILE A 142 53.40 -2.16 -23.73
CA ILE A 142 53.25 -3.30 -22.80
C ILE A 142 52.25 -4.32 -23.35
N GLU A 143 51.09 -3.86 -23.81
CA GLU A 143 50.02 -4.72 -24.33
C GLU A 143 50.48 -5.54 -25.54
N ASN A 144 51.26 -4.93 -26.43
CA ASN A 144 51.77 -5.57 -27.65
C ASN A 144 53.20 -6.11 -27.50
N PHE A 145 53.71 -6.22 -26.27
CA PHE A 145 55.07 -6.71 -26.05
C PHE A 145 55.18 -8.22 -26.36
N ASP A 146 56.04 -8.54 -27.31
CA ASP A 146 56.34 -9.91 -27.69
C ASP A 146 57.34 -10.55 -26.72
N ASN A 147 56.83 -11.41 -25.83
CA ASN A 147 57.63 -12.13 -24.83
C ASN A 147 58.70 -13.05 -25.45
N SER A 148 58.58 -13.45 -26.72
CA SER A 148 59.60 -14.26 -27.39
C SER A 148 60.91 -13.50 -27.63
N LYS A 149 60.87 -12.16 -27.58
CA LYS A 149 62.05 -11.29 -27.68
C LYS A 149 62.84 -11.18 -26.37
N LEU A 150 62.33 -11.74 -25.27
CA LEU A 150 63.08 -11.82 -24.02
C LEU A 150 64.28 -12.76 -24.20
N ARG A 151 65.46 -12.29 -23.82
CA ARG A 151 66.67 -13.12 -23.84
C ARG A 151 66.57 -14.19 -22.77
N HIS A 152 66.98 -15.41 -23.10
CA HIS A 152 67.09 -16.47 -22.11
C HIS A 152 68.14 -16.08 -21.05
N ALA A 153 67.74 -16.14 -19.79
CA ALA A 153 68.61 -15.89 -18.65
C ALA A 153 68.62 -17.15 -17.79
N GLU A 154 69.79 -17.75 -17.62
CA GLU A 154 69.97 -18.88 -16.73
C GLU A 154 70.10 -18.36 -15.30
N THR A 155 69.08 -18.61 -14.48
CA THR A 155 69.07 -18.23 -13.06
C THR A 155 69.67 -19.35 -12.23
N LEU A 156 70.80 -19.11 -11.57
CA LEU A 156 71.35 -20.02 -10.57
C LEU A 156 70.59 -19.87 -9.25
N GLU A 157 69.68 -20.79 -8.96
CA GLU A 157 69.03 -20.92 -7.66
C GLU A 157 70.06 -21.36 -6.62
N LYS A 158 70.43 -20.45 -5.72
CA LYS A 158 71.54 -20.64 -4.76
C LYS A 158 71.24 -21.61 -3.61
N ASN A 159 70.06 -22.24 -3.59
CA ASN A 159 69.70 -23.29 -2.63
C ASN A 159 69.47 -24.64 -3.34
N PRO A 160 70.48 -25.23 -4.02
CA PRO A 160 70.36 -26.62 -4.41
C PRO A 160 70.28 -27.47 -3.14
N LEU A 161 69.29 -28.36 -3.06
CA LEU A 161 69.14 -29.30 -1.95
C LEU A 161 70.42 -30.16 -1.85
N PRO A 162 70.93 -30.48 -0.64
CA PRO A 162 72.10 -31.32 -0.47
C PRO A 162 71.93 -32.65 -1.22
N THR A 163 72.94 -33.07 -1.99
CA THR A 163 72.89 -34.36 -2.69
C THR A 163 72.97 -35.52 -1.69
N LYS A 164 72.44 -36.68 -2.08
CA LYS A 164 72.37 -37.86 -1.21
C LYS A 164 73.75 -38.27 -0.68
N GLU A 165 74.81 -38.09 -1.48
CA GLU A 165 76.18 -38.38 -1.08
C GLU A 165 76.64 -37.51 0.09
N ILE A 166 76.29 -36.22 0.10
CA ILE A 166 76.63 -35.30 1.20
C ILE A 166 75.90 -35.73 2.48
N ILE A 167 74.63 -36.11 2.35
CA ILE A 167 73.81 -36.58 3.46
C ILE A 167 74.37 -37.88 4.06
N ASP A 168 74.79 -38.82 3.21
CA ASP A 168 75.34 -40.11 3.66
C ASP A 168 76.74 -39.95 4.28
N GLN A 169 77.59 -39.04 3.76
CA GLN A 169 78.87 -38.70 4.39
C GLN A 169 78.69 -38.12 5.80
N GLU A 170 77.75 -37.19 5.98
CA GLU A 170 77.50 -36.57 7.28
C GLU A 170 76.89 -37.55 8.29
N LYS A 171 76.12 -38.55 7.82
CA LYS A 171 75.64 -39.65 8.68
C LYS A 171 76.72 -40.66 9.09
N SER A 172 77.85 -40.68 8.39
CA SER A 172 78.97 -41.60 8.66
C SER A 172 80.11 -40.97 9.46
N ALA A 173 80.05 -39.66 9.71
CA ALA A 173 80.95 -38.89 10.56
C ALA A 173 80.41 -38.80 12.00
#